data_AF-A0A9P9QW21-F1
#
_entry.id   AF-A0A9P9QW21-F1
#
_cell.length_a   1.000
_cell.length_b   1.000
_cell.length_c   1.000
_cell.angle_alpha   90.00
_cell.angle_beta   90.00
_cell.angle_gamma   90.00
#
_symmetry.space_group_name_H-M   'P 1'
#
loop_
_entity.id
_entity.type
_entity.pdbx_description
1 polymer ?
#
loop_
_entity_poly.entity_id
_entity_poly.type
_entity_poly.pdbx_seq_one_letter_code
_entity_poly.pdbx_strand_id
1 'polypeptide(L)'
;MLTARHDAHSQAVLNELAARNLLYLQSELAELHEQQQRFDEADVIADLEDMKQCARNFKDFNKAVANGGDPRQKERKELMLEIRSTLKEYREALMFESTLASMLLLSDMVLRTFRDQFHNKNDGKNAPYATLGGNSEHLYDDKDDIVALRLEDSPDRLTKFVQEHLAFMFPRSRPGMAYASDRAIATFISWFSTFLAALLLIGAIIVLYKVWSSDWRLGLIATFTCLFAGSVGLLTNARRAELFAATAA
;
A
#
# COMPACT_ATOMS: atom_id res chain seq x y z
N MET A 1 -27.22 -4.07 0.37
CA MET A 1 -27.37 -2.66 0.80
C MET A 1 -26.95 -2.42 2.25
N LEU A 2 -26.99 -3.42 3.14
CA LEU A 2 -26.50 -3.31 4.53
C LEU A 2 -25.01 -3.69 4.71
N THR A 3 -24.41 -4.39 3.74
CA THR A 3 -23.00 -4.83 3.75
C THR A 3 -22.00 -3.74 3.35
N ALA A 4 -22.34 -2.86 2.38
CA ALA A 4 -21.54 -1.67 2.05
C ALA A 4 -21.45 -0.63 3.20
N ARG A 5 -22.27 -0.79 4.25
CA ARG A 5 -22.33 0.09 5.41
C ARG A 5 -21.43 -0.38 6.56
N HIS A 6 -20.94 -1.61 6.51
CA HIS A 6 -20.11 -2.19 7.56
C HIS A 6 -18.62 -2.16 7.20
N ASP A 7 -18.29 -2.31 5.91
CA ASP A 7 -16.94 -2.13 5.33
C ASP A 7 -16.48 -0.65 5.32
N ALA A 8 -17.43 0.28 5.50
CA ALA A 8 -17.14 1.70 5.70
C ALA A 8 -17.02 2.05 7.20
N HIS A 9 -16.99 1.08 8.11
CA HIS A 9 -17.11 1.34 9.54
C HIS A 9 -15.83 1.06 10.31
N SER A 10 -14.90 0.23 9.80
CA SER A 10 -13.69 -0.16 10.53
C SER A 10 -12.43 0.56 10.01
N GLN A 11 -12.26 0.72 8.68
CA GLN A 11 -11.34 1.76 8.15
C GLN A 11 -11.84 3.13 8.48
N ALA A 12 -13.15 3.34 8.48
CA ALA A 12 -13.66 4.55 9.06
C ALA A 12 -13.24 4.65 10.50
N VAL A 13 -13.33 3.65 11.38
CA VAL A 13 -12.91 3.82 12.78
C VAL A 13 -11.42 4.12 12.95
N LEU A 14 -10.50 3.44 12.25
CA LEU A 14 -9.07 3.76 12.35
C LEU A 14 -8.74 5.10 11.69
N ASN A 15 -9.25 5.35 10.47
CA ASN A 15 -9.07 6.65 9.80
C ASN A 15 -9.83 7.78 10.52
N GLU A 16 -10.90 7.47 11.26
CA GLU A 16 -11.70 8.39 12.07
C GLU A 16 -10.96 8.70 13.35
N LEU A 17 -10.33 7.72 14.00
CA LEU A 17 -9.46 7.98 15.14
C LEU A 17 -8.24 8.79 14.70
N ALA A 18 -7.62 8.44 13.59
CA ALA A 18 -6.50 9.19 13.03
C ALA A 18 -6.91 10.62 12.63
N ALA A 19 -8.03 10.78 11.92
CA ALA A 19 -8.57 12.07 11.54
C ALA A 19 -8.97 12.90 12.78
N ARG A 20 -9.61 12.28 13.78
CA ARG A 20 -9.92 12.95 15.06
C ARG A 20 -8.64 13.38 15.77
N ASN A 21 -7.60 12.55 15.79
CA ASN A 21 -6.31 12.92 16.36
C ASN A 21 -5.68 14.12 15.62
N LEU A 22 -5.70 14.10 14.28
CA LEU A 22 -5.24 15.24 13.48
C LEU A 22 -6.05 16.50 13.74
N LEU A 23 -7.37 16.38 13.90
CA LEU A 23 -8.25 17.50 14.24
C LEU A 23 -7.97 18.04 15.64
N TYR A 24 -7.71 17.18 16.63
CA TYR A 24 -7.31 17.61 17.97
C TYR A 24 -5.99 18.37 17.93
N LEU A 25 -4.97 17.83 17.25
CA LEU A 25 -3.68 18.52 17.08
C LEU A 25 -3.83 19.85 16.33
N GLN A 26 -4.70 19.93 15.33
CA GLN A 26 -5.01 21.18 14.64
C GLN A 26 -5.70 22.20 15.56
N SER A 27 -6.66 21.76 16.36
CA SER A 27 -7.35 22.63 17.32
C SER A 27 -6.40 23.14 18.40
N GLU A 28 -5.53 22.28 18.92
CA GLU A 28 -4.51 22.66 19.91
C GLU A 28 -3.52 23.66 19.31
N LEU A 29 -3.04 23.43 18.08
CA LEU A 29 -2.18 24.39 17.39
C LEU A 29 -2.87 25.73 17.13
N ALA A 30 -4.18 25.74 16.86
CA ALA A 30 -4.94 26.97 16.67
C ALA A 30 -5.02 27.80 17.97
N GLU A 31 -5.29 27.14 19.11
CA GLU A 31 -5.30 27.78 20.43
C GLU A 31 -3.91 28.33 20.81
N LEU A 32 -2.85 27.55 20.61
CA LEU A 32 -1.48 27.99 20.89
C LEU A 32 -1.07 29.16 19.98
N HIS A 33 -1.50 29.14 18.72
CA HIS A 33 -1.27 30.24 17.78
C HIS A 33 -1.98 31.53 18.20
N GLU A 34 -3.22 31.44 18.70
CA GLU A 34 -3.94 32.60 19.23
C GLU A 34 -3.21 33.19 20.46
N GLN A 35 -2.73 32.34 21.37
CA GLN A 35 -1.93 32.79 22.51
C GLN A 35 -0.65 33.51 22.07
N GLN A 36 0.03 32.99 21.04
CA GLN A 36 1.22 33.64 20.48
C GLN A 36 0.87 35.01 19.89
N GLN A 37 -0.22 35.10 19.13
CA GLN A 37 -0.69 36.35 18.55
C GLN A 37 -1.01 37.40 19.62
N ARG A 38 -1.62 37.00 20.74
CA ARG A 38 -1.88 37.91 21.88
C ARG A 38 -0.61 38.48 22.49
N PHE A 39 0.46 37.67 22.58
CA PHE A 39 1.77 38.18 23.02
C PHE A 39 2.34 39.20 22.04
N ASP A 40 2.22 38.93 20.75
CA ASP A 40 2.73 39.80 19.69
C ASP A 40 1.95 41.13 19.61
N GLU A 41 0.62 41.10 19.76
CA GLU A 41 -0.22 42.30 19.85
C GLU A 41 0.12 43.15 21.07
N ALA A 42 0.31 42.52 22.24
CA ALA A 42 0.69 43.24 23.45
C ALA A 42 2.11 43.84 23.35
N ASP A 43 3.01 43.26 22.56
CA ASP A 43 4.33 43.85 22.29
C ASP A 43 4.26 45.08 21.37
N VAL A 44 3.36 45.05 20.37
CA VAL A 44 3.09 46.20 19.50
C VAL A 44 2.58 47.38 20.32
N ILE A 45 1.73 47.14 21.32
CA ILE A 45 1.15 48.19 22.17
C ILE A 45 2.17 48.75 23.16
N ALA A 46 3.05 47.90 23.71
CA ALA A 46 3.96 48.30 24.79
C ALA A 46 5.16 49.15 24.33
N ASP A 47 5.50 49.14 23.04
CA ASP A 47 6.64 49.86 22.42
C ASP A 47 7.97 49.75 23.22
N LEU A 48 8.22 48.59 23.83
CA LEU A 48 9.42 48.33 24.62
C LEU A 48 10.58 47.93 23.71
N GLU A 49 11.56 48.82 23.51
CA GLU A 49 12.74 48.56 22.66
C GLU A 49 13.55 47.32 23.12
N ASP A 50 13.67 47.11 24.43
CA ASP A 50 14.38 45.94 24.96
C ASP A 50 13.68 44.61 24.61
N MET A 51 12.34 44.62 24.46
CA MET A 51 11.57 43.45 24.01
C MET A 51 11.73 43.21 22.51
N LYS A 52 11.79 44.26 21.69
CA LYS A 52 12.03 44.14 20.24
C LYS A 52 13.37 43.46 19.95
N GLN A 53 14.40 43.79 20.73
CA GLN A 53 15.72 43.18 20.58
C GLN A 53 15.72 41.71 20.99
N CYS A 54 14.99 41.34 22.05
CA CYS A 54 14.82 39.94 22.46
C CYS A 54 14.04 39.14 21.41
N ALA A 55 12.96 39.69 20.83
CA ALA A 55 12.16 39.03 19.79
C ALA A 55 12.97 38.76 18.52
N ARG A 56 13.94 39.62 18.18
CA ARG A 56 14.78 39.50 17.00
C ARG A 56 15.99 38.59 17.19
N ASN A 57 16.47 38.42 18.41
CA ASN A 57 17.65 37.62 18.72
C ASN A 57 17.37 36.52 19.74
N PHE A 58 17.27 35.29 19.25
CA PHE A 58 17.05 34.10 20.09
C PHE A 58 18.10 33.90 21.19
N LYS A 59 19.35 34.35 20.97
CA LYS A 59 20.40 34.27 21.98
C LYS A 59 20.13 35.22 23.13
N ASP A 60 19.69 36.44 22.84
CA ASP A 60 19.40 37.44 23.86
C ASP A 60 18.07 37.15 24.57
N PHE A 61 17.07 36.61 23.86
CA PHE A 61 15.87 36.02 24.44
C PHE A 61 16.19 34.95 25.49
N ASN A 62 17.06 33.99 25.17
CA ASN A 62 17.42 32.94 26.14
C ASN A 62 18.18 33.48 27.35
N LYS A 63 19.04 34.49 27.18
CA LYS A 63 19.70 35.15 28.31
C LYS A 63 18.69 35.89 29.19
N ALA A 64 17.72 36.59 28.58
CA ALA A 64 16.67 37.28 29.31
C ALA A 64 15.87 36.31 30.17
N VAL A 65 15.52 35.13 29.64
CA VAL A 65 14.83 34.08 30.42
C VAL A 65 15.74 33.48 31.53
N ALA A 66 17.02 33.26 31.25
CA ALA A 66 17.96 32.63 32.18
C ALA A 66 18.37 33.54 33.36
N ASN A 67 18.44 34.85 33.13
CA ASN A 67 18.86 35.82 34.15
C ASN A 67 17.74 36.19 35.14
N GLY A 68 16.65 35.44 35.17
CA GLY A 68 15.46 35.76 35.98
C GLY A 68 14.64 36.92 35.41
N GLY A 69 14.68 37.10 34.09
CA GLY A 69 13.92 38.15 33.41
C GLY A 69 12.40 37.98 33.55
N ASP A 70 11.69 39.02 33.10
CA ASP A 70 10.24 39.20 33.15
C ASP A 70 9.48 37.86 33.00
N PRO A 71 8.55 37.51 33.92
CA PRO A 71 7.74 36.29 33.84
C PRO A 71 7.12 36.08 32.45
N ARG A 72 6.80 37.17 31.74
CA ARG A 72 6.28 37.16 30.38
C ARG A 72 7.21 36.48 29.36
N GLN A 73 8.53 36.65 29.49
CA GLN A 73 9.50 36.01 28.58
C GLN A 73 9.62 34.50 28.84
N LYS A 74 9.41 34.09 30.09
CA LYS A 74 9.38 32.66 30.46
C LYS A 74 8.15 31.98 29.87
N GLU A 75 6.97 32.58 30.01
CA GLU A 75 5.72 32.09 29.40
C GLU A 75 5.83 31.98 27.88
N ARG A 76 6.42 32.98 27.21
CA ARG A 76 6.66 32.92 25.75
C ARG A 76 7.58 31.78 25.35
N LYS A 77 8.62 31.50 26.15
CA LYS A 77 9.53 30.39 25.87
C LYS A 77 8.83 29.05 26.02
N GLU A 78 7.98 28.91 27.04
CA GLU A 78 7.17 27.72 27.27
C GLU A 78 6.19 27.49 26.12
N LEU A 79 5.43 28.52 25.74
CA LEU A 79 4.52 28.49 24.60
C LEU A 79 5.24 28.11 23.30
N MET A 80 6.41 28.70 23.02
CA MET A 80 7.21 28.36 21.85
C MET A 80 7.64 26.88 21.86
N LEU A 81 7.99 26.32 23.01
CA LEU A 81 8.38 24.91 23.11
C LEU A 81 7.18 23.99 22.91
N GLU A 82 6.02 24.34 23.45
CA GLU A 82 4.77 23.62 23.28
C GLU A 82 4.34 23.60 21.80
N ILE A 83 4.30 24.77 21.14
CA ILE A 83 4.03 24.87 19.69
C ILE A 83 4.98 23.97 18.90
N ARG A 84 6.27 23.95 19.24
CA ARG A 84 7.25 23.10 18.53
C ARG A 84 7.00 21.61 18.73
N SER A 85 6.53 21.20 19.92
CA SER A 85 6.19 19.81 20.20
C SER A 85 4.93 19.40 19.44
N THR A 86 3.83 20.13 19.62
CA THR A 86 2.54 19.82 19.00
C THR A 86 2.64 19.88 17.47
N LEU A 87 3.40 20.84 16.91
CA LEU A 87 3.60 20.94 15.46
C LEU A 87 4.42 19.77 14.90
N LYS A 88 5.38 19.26 15.69
CA LYS A 88 6.15 18.08 15.32
C LYS A 88 5.24 16.86 15.29
N GLU A 89 4.44 16.64 16.33
CA GLU A 89 3.49 15.53 16.42
C GLU A 89 2.46 15.56 15.29
N TYR A 90 1.91 16.75 14.99
CA TYR A 90 1.01 16.95 13.86
C TYR A 90 1.63 16.58 12.52
N ARG A 91 2.87 17.02 12.25
CA ARG A 91 3.57 16.72 11.00
C ARG A 91 3.94 15.26 10.89
N GLU A 92 4.38 14.63 11.98
CA GLU A 92 4.70 13.21 12.02
C GLU A 92 3.45 12.37 11.76
N ALA A 93 2.33 12.68 12.42
CA ALA A 93 1.04 12.03 12.18
C ALA A 93 0.59 12.20 10.73
N LEU A 94 0.66 13.41 10.17
CA LEU A 94 0.25 13.68 8.79
C LEU A 94 1.13 12.95 7.76
N MET A 95 2.44 12.89 7.98
CA MET A 95 3.35 12.12 7.13
C MET A 95 3.05 10.63 7.20
N PHE A 96 2.79 10.10 8.40
CA PHE A 96 2.43 8.70 8.59
C PHE A 96 1.14 8.34 7.85
N GLU A 97 0.09 9.12 8.03
CA GLU A 97 -1.20 8.93 7.34
C GLU A 97 -1.05 9.06 5.82
N SER A 98 -0.27 10.02 5.33
CA SER A 98 -0.01 10.14 3.89
C SER A 98 0.73 8.93 3.33
N THR A 99 1.65 8.35 4.12
CA THR A 99 2.40 7.16 3.74
C THR A 99 1.48 5.95 3.73
N LEU A 100 0.63 5.77 4.74
CA LEU A 100 -0.37 4.71 4.80
C LEU A 100 -1.38 4.81 3.65
N ALA A 101 -1.88 6.01 3.36
CA ALA A 101 -2.78 6.26 2.24
C ALA A 101 -2.14 5.94 0.88
N SER A 102 -0.81 6.04 0.78
CA SER A 102 -0.06 5.65 -0.42
C SER A 102 0.23 4.14 -0.53
N MET A 103 0.05 3.38 0.55
CA MET A 103 0.22 1.92 0.53
C MET A 103 -0.95 1.30 -0.24
N LEU A 104 -0.64 0.61 -1.34
CA LEU A 104 -1.62 0.06 -2.27
C LEU A 104 -2.53 -0.98 -1.59
N LEU A 105 -3.83 -0.85 -1.82
CA LEU A 105 -4.86 -1.75 -1.29
C LEU A 105 -4.56 -3.22 -1.65
N LEU A 106 -4.70 -4.11 -0.65
CA LEU A 106 -4.41 -5.53 -0.79
C LEU A 106 -5.34 -6.20 -1.82
N SER A 107 -4.81 -7.17 -2.58
CA SER A 107 -5.64 -7.92 -3.52
C SER A 107 -6.69 -8.77 -2.79
N ASP A 108 -7.90 -8.85 -3.37
CA ASP A 108 -9.05 -9.58 -2.81
C ASP A 108 -8.74 -11.02 -2.40
N MET A 109 -7.80 -11.66 -3.09
CA MET A 109 -7.44 -13.04 -2.80
C MET A 109 -6.60 -13.17 -1.54
N VAL A 110 -5.60 -12.30 -1.37
CA VAL A 110 -4.71 -12.35 -0.19
C VAL A 110 -5.51 -12.03 1.08
N LEU A 111 -6.45 -11.10 0.98
CA LEU A 111 -7.40 -10.79 2.05
C LEU A 111 -8.24 -12.01 2.45
N ARG A 112 -8.78 -12.75 1.48
CA ARG A 112 -9.55 -13.98 1.76
C ARG A 112 -8.71 -15.02 2.46
N THR A 113 -7.48 -15.25 2.00
CA THR A 113 -6.59 -16.22 2.64
C THR A 113 -6.20 -15.80 4.06
N PHE A 114 -5.91 -14.52 4.26
CA PHE A 114 -5.60 -13.98 5.58
C PHE A 114 -6.80 -14.12 6.53
N ARG A 115 -8.00 -13.79 6.07
CA ARG A 115 -9.24 -13.90 6.85
C ARG A 115 -9.55 -15.35 7.23
N ASP A 116 -9.45 -16.28 6.29
CA ASP A 116 -9.68 -17.71 6.56
C ASP A 116 -8.67 -18.24 7.59
N GLN A 117 -7.42 -17.75 7.54
CA GLN A 117 -6.39 -18.08 8.53
C GLN A 117 -6.68 -17.44 9.90
N PHE A 118 -7.07 -16.17 9.94
CA PHE A 118 -7.35 -15.44 11.16
C PHE A 118 -8.52 -16.03 11.96
N HIS A 119 -9.54 -16.53 11.24
CA HIS A 119 -10.71 -17.19 11.81
C HIS A 119 -10.51 -18.69 12.05
N ASN A 120 -9.26 -19.17 11.99
CA ASN A 120 -8.89 -20.57 12.21
C ASN A 120 -9.79 -21.56 11.47
N LYS A 121 -10.16 -21.20 10.23
CA LYS A 121 -11.13 -21.93 9.43
C LYS A 121 -10.47 -23.17 8.82
N ASN A 122 -10.34 -24.21 9.65
CA ASN A 122 -9.87 -25.52 9.22
C ASN A 122 -10.99 -26.28 8.48
N ASP A 123 -10.63 -27.27 7.64
CA ASP A 123 -11.42 -28.14 6.74
C ASP A 123 -12.78 -28.71 7.30
N GLY A 124 -13.68 -27.86 7.81
CA GLY A 124 -15.00 -28.21 8.30
C GLY A 124 -15.06 -29.02 9.61
N LYS A 125 -13.93 -29.28 10.29
CA LYS A 125 -13.91 -30.14 11.50
C LYS A 125 -14.31 -29.43 12.79
N ASN A 126 -14.00 -28.14 12.91
CA ASN A 126 -14.29 -27.32 14.09
C ASN A 126 -15.03 -26.06 13.67
N ALA A 127 -15.87 -25.52 14.57
CA ALA A 127 -16.43 -24.19 14.37
C ALA A 127 -15.28 -23.17 14.27
N PRO A 128 -15.32 -22.24 13.30
CA PRO A 128 -14.33 -21.19 13.18
C PRO A 128 -14.34 -20.31 14.44
N TYR A 129 -13.16 -19.84 14.84
CA TYR A 129 -13.00 -18.92 15.96
C TYR A 129 -11.94 -17.88 15.61
N ALA A 130 -12.23 -16.63 15.93
CA ALA A 130 -11.29 -15.54 15.74
C ALA A 130 -10.06 -15.71 16.63
N THR A 131 -8.89 -15.39 16.09
CA THR A 131 -7.64 -15.46 16.87
C THR A 131 -7.56 -14.36 17.93
N LEU A 132 -8.22 -13.22 17.70
CA LEU A 132 -8.39 -12.17 18.70
C LEU A 132 -9.80 -12.26 19.31
N GLY A 133 -9.92 -11.98 20.60
CA GLY A 133 -11.21 -11.95 21.31
C GLY A 133 -11.66 -10.54 21.67
N GLY A 134 -12.86 -10.44 22.24
CA GLY A 134 -13.44 -9.18 22.72
C GLY A 134 -13.74 -8.21 21.57
N ASN A 135 -13.50 -6.91 21.78
CA ASN A 135 -13.78 -5.89 20.76
C ASN A 135 -12.87 -5.98 19.51
N SER A 136 -11.85 -6.83 19.55
CA SER A 136 -10.91 -7.05 18.45
C SER A 136 -11.23 -8.31 17.63
N GLU A 137 -12.30 -9.04 17.97
CA GLU A 137 -12.76 -10.22 17.24
C GLU A 137 -13.08 -9.90 15.77
N HIS A 138 -13.62 -8.71 15.50
CA HIS A 138 -14.08 -8.28 14.18
C HIS A 138 -13.08 -7.38 13.43
N LEU A 139 -11.89 -7.15 13.99
CA LEU A 139 -10.95 -6.13 13.49
C LEU A 139 -10.45 -6.38 12.05
N TYR A 140 -10.54 -7.62 11.55
CA TYR A 140 -10.06 -8.01 10.22
C TYR A 140 -11.18 -8.60 9.32
N ASP A 141 -12.43 -8.40 9.73
CA ASP A 141 -13.60 -8.77 8.91
C ASP A 141 -13.81 -7.80 7.75
N ASP A 142 -13.28 -6.59 7.88
CA ASP A 142 -13.33 -5.55 6.87
C ASP A 142 -12.13 -5.66 5.92
N LYS A 143 -12.39 -5.57 4.62
CA LYS A 143 -11.36 -5.65 3.57
C LYS A 143 -10.58 -4.34 3.51
N ASP A 144 -11.31 -3.26 3.67
CA ASP A 144 -10.78 -1.92 3.74
C ASP A 144 -10.30 -1.76 5.18
N ASP A 145 -9.39 -2.56 5.71
CA ASP A 145 -8.81 -2.31 7.04
C ASP A 145 -7.43 -2.91 7.22
N ILE A 146 -7.04 -3.68 6.21
CA ILE A 146 -5.85 -4.49 6.22
C ILE A 146 -4.86 -3.79 5.29
N VAL A 147 -3.91 -3.09 5.89
CA VAL A 147 -2.78 -2.49 5.17
C VAL A 147 -1.66 -3.51 5.11
N ALA A 148 -1.25 -3.89 3.91
CA ALA A 148 -0.11 -4.78 3.72
C ALA A 148 1.20 -3.98 3.82
N LEU A 149 1.97 -4.23 4.88
CA LEU A 149 3.29 -3.62 5.10
C LEU A 149 4.32 -3.96 4.00
N ARG A 150 4.08 -5.05 3.26
CA ARG A 150 4.90 -5.48 2.13
C ARG A 150 3.98 -6.18 1.12
N LEU A 151 3.73 -5.53 -0.01
CA LEU A 151 3.11 -6.17 -1.16
C LEU A 151 4.24 -6.82 -1.97
N GLU A 152 4.28 -8.16 -2.02
CA GLU A 152 5.10 -8.85 -3.03
C GLU A 152 4.51 -8.57 -4.43
N ASP A 153 5.39 -8.44 -5.43
CA ASP A 153 5.05 -8.04 -6.79
C ASP A 153 3.82 -8.79 -7.29
N SER A 154 2.86 -8.03 -7.83
CA SER A 154 1.57 -8.54 -8.28
C SER A 154 1.75 -9.77 -9.17
N PRO A 155 1.08 -10.91 -8.90
CA PRO A 155 1.25 -12.12 -9.71
C PRO A 155 0.93 -11.81 -11.17
N ASP A 156 1.77 -12.35 -12.07
CA ASP A 156 1.63 -12.18 -13.52
C ASP A 156 0.21 -12.47 -14.00
N ARG A 157 -0.21 -11.83 -15.10
CA ARG A 157 -1.58 -11.97 -15.65
C ARG A 157 -1.99 -13.42 -15.86
N LEU A 158 -1.05 -14.27 -16.25
CA LEU A 158 -1.28 -15.70 -16.42
C LEU A 158 -1.37 -16.43 -15.08
N THR A 159 -0.58 -16.05 -14.10
CA THR A 159 -0.72 -16.53 -12.71
C THR A 159 -2.10 -16.19 -12.15
N LYS A 160 -2.61 -14.96 -12.38
CA LYS A 160 -3.99 -14.58 -12.01
C LYS A 160 -5.04 -15.43 -12.74
N PHE A 161 -4.89 -15.61 -14.05
CA PHE A 161 -5.83 -16.42 -14.83
C PHE A 161 -5.88 -17.88 -14.39
N VAL A 162 -4.72 -18.51 -14.18
CA VAL A 162 -4.61 -19.88 -13.67
C VAL A 162 -5.20 -19.96 -12.26
N GLN A 163 -4.95 -18.97 -11.42
CA GLN A 163 -5.47 -18.92 -10.06
C GLN A 163 -6.97 -18.67 -9.99
N GLU A 164 -7.57 -17.98 -10.96
CA GLU A 164 -9.02 -17.71 -11.02
C GLU A 164 -9.79 -18.86 -11.70
N HIS A 165 -9.29 -19.40 -12.81
CA HIS A 165 -9.99 -20.40 -13.62
C HIS A 165 -9.57 -21.84 -13.36
N LEU A 166 -8.35 -22.07 -12.84
CA LEU A 166 -7.78 -23.38 -12.58
C LEU A 166 -7.49 -23.60 -11.08
N ALA A 167 -8.06 -22.77 -10.20
CA ALA A 167 -7.98 -22.89 -8.74
C ALA A 167 -8.28 -24.32 -8.22
N PHE A 168 -9.14 -25.03 -8.94
CA PHE A 168 -9.55 -26.41 -8.63
C PHE A 168 -8.42 -27.43 -8.80
N MET A 169 -7.46 -27.21 -9.72
CA MET A 169 -6.34 -28.13 -9.95
C MET A 169 -5.18 -27.94 -8.97
N PHE A 170 -5.10 -26.80 -8.29
CA PHE A 170 -4.05 -26.49 -7.33
C PHE A 170 -4.65 -26.42 -5.92
N PRO A 171 -4.84 -27.57 -5.23
CA PRO A 171 -5.36 -27.55 -3.87
C PRO A 171 -4.43 -26.73 -2.98
N ARG A 172 -5.01 -25.74 -2.28
CA ARG A 172 -4.32 -24.87 -1.33
C ARG A 172 -3.70 -25.73 -0.23
N SER A 173 -2.38 -25.94 -0.28
CA SER A 173 -1.70 -26.77 0.71
C SER A 173 -1.47 -25.99 2.00
N ARG A 174 -2.42 -26.08 2.94
CA ARG A 174 -2.36 -25.77 4.39
C ARG A 174 -1.87 -24.36 4.83
N PRO A 175 -2.39 -23.81 5.95
CA PRO A 175 -2.11 -22.44 6.37
C PRO A 175 -0.67 -22.34 6.90
N GLY A 176 0.09 -21.38 6.37
CA GLY A 176 1.47 -21.09 6.80
C GLY A 176 2.56 -21.26 5.73
N MET A 177 2.24 -21.80 4.55
CA MET A 177 3.19 -21.90 3.43
C MET A 177 2.54 -21.48 2.10
N ALA A 178 2.19 -20.20 1.97
CA ALA A 178 1.85 -19.61 0.67
C ALA A 178 2.98 -19.78 -0.36
N TYR A 179 4.23 -19.90 0.11
CA TYR A 179 5.43 -20.14 -0.71
C TYR A 179 5.44 -21.49 -1.45
N ALA A 180 4.70 -22.52 -1.00
CA ALA A 180 4.71 -23.83 -1.65
C ALA A 180 3.85 -23.88 -2.92
N SER A 181 2.80 -23.04 -2.98
CA SER A 181 1.86 -22.95 -4.10
C SER A 181 2.48 -22.25 -5.31
N ASP A 182 3.19 -21.14 -5.07
CA ASP A 182 3.75 -20.33 -6.15
C ASP A 182 4.79 -21.10 -6.97
N ARG A 183 5.55 -22.00 -6.32
CA ARG A 183 6.50 -22.87 -7.01
C ARG A 183 5.81 -23.92 -7.87
N ALA A 184 4.70 -24.51 -7.41
CA ALA A 184 3.92 -25.47 -8.19
C ALA A 184 3.24 -24.79 -9.39
N ILE A 185 2.71 -23.58 -9.17
CA ILE A 185 2.12 -22.75 -10.23
C ILE A 185 3.19 -22.36 -11.25
N ALA A 186 4.35 -21.85 -10.81
CA ALA A 186 5.45 -21.51 -11.71
C ALA A 186 5.96 -22.71 -12.51
N THR A 187 6.01 -23.90 -11.89
CA THR A 187 6.39 -25.15 -12.57
C THR A 187 5.35 -25.56 -13.60
N PHE A 188 4.06 -25.47 -13.28
CA PHE A 188 2.98 -25.76 -14.21
C PHE A 188 2.97 -24.79 -15.39
N ILE A 189 3.15 -23.49 -15.12
CA ILE A 189 3.23 -22.45 -16.15
C ILE A 189 4.42 -22.73 -17.08
N SER A 190 5.57 -23.07 -16.52
CA SER A 190 6.77 -23.40 -17.31
C SER A 190 6.55 -24.65 -18.17
N TRP A 191 5.92 -25.68 -17.62
CA TRP A 191 5.59 -26.89 -18.35
C TRP A 191 4.56 -26.64 -19.46
N PHE A 192 3.48 -25.90 -19.17
CA PHE A 192 2.45 -25.54 -20.12
C PHE A 192 3.00 -24.65 -21.25
N SER A 193 3.87 -23.69 -20.92
CA SER A 193 4.59 -22.86 -21.90
C SER A 193 5.41 -23.72 -22.87
N THR A 194 6.20 -24.64 -22.30
CA THR A 194 7.05 -25.56 -23.07
C THR A 194 6.21 -26.49 -23.96
N PHE A 195 5.11 -27.00 -23.41
CA PHE A 195 4.17 -27.86 -24.13
C PHE A 195 3.49 -27.13 -25.29
N LEU A 196 3.00 -25.90 -25.06
CA LEU A 196 2.37 -25.08 -26.09
C LEU A 196 3.36 -24.72 -27.19
N ALA A 197 4.59 -24.34 -26.83
CA ALA A 197 5.66 -24.06 -27.79
C ALA A 197 6.00 -25.28 -28.66
N ALA A 198 6.09 -26.47 -28.05
CA ALA A 198 6.34 -27.72 -28.76
C ALA A 198 5.19 -28.09 -29.72
N LEU A 199 3.95 -27.95 -29.27
CA LEU A 199 2.76 -28.22 -30.10
C LEU A 199 2.71 -27.27 -31.30
N LEU A 200 3.02 -25.99 -31.08
CA LEU A 200 3.04 -24.97 -32.13
C LEU A 200 4.13 -25.25 -33.17
N LEU A 201 5.33 -25.66 -32.73
CA LEU A 201 6.42 -26.06 -33.64
C LEU A 201 6.08 -27.32 -34.45
N ILE A 202 5.61 -28.38 -33.79
CA ILE A 202 5.25 -29.64 -34.46
C ILE A 202 4.07 -29.43 -35.40
N GLY A 203 3.06 -28.68 -34.96
CA GLY A 203 1.89 -28.31 -35.75
C GLY A 203 2.28 -27.51 -36.99
N ALA A 204 3.18 -26.53 -36.85
CA ALA A 204 3.69 -25.75 -37.98
C ALA A 204 4.37 -26.65 -39.02
N ILE A 205 5.23 -27.59 -38.58
CA ILE A 205 5.95 -28.51 -39.48
C ILE A 205 4.97 -29.43 -40.23
N ILE A 206 4.00 -30.03 -39.53
CA ILE A 206 3.02 -30.96 -40.15
C ILE A 206 2.15 -30.23 -41.16
N VAL A 207 1.65 -29.04 -40.81
CA VAL A 207 0.77 -28.26 -41.67
C VAL A 207 1.53 -27.72 -42.89
N LEU A 208 2.78 -27.27 -42.74
CA LEU A 208 3.63 -26.89 -43.87
C LEU A 208 3.94 -28.06 -44.79
N TYR A 209 4.09 -29.27 -44.25
CA TYR A 209 4.38 -30.46 -45.05
C TYR A 209 3.18 -30.90 -45.92
N LYS A 210 1.95 -30.68 -45.43
CA LYS A 210 0.71 -31.03 -46.14
C LYS A 210 0.35 -30.05 -47.28
N VAL A 211 0.92 -28.85 -47.29
CA VAL A 211 0.54 -27.78 -48.22
C VAL A 211 1.48 -27.72 -49.41
N TRP A 212 0.91 -27.93 -50.61
CA TRP A 212 1.65 -27.91 -51.89
C TRP A 212 1.71 -26.53 -52.56
N SER A 213 0.84 -25.58 -52.20
CA SER A 213 0.81 -24.24 -52.80
C SER A 213 1.74 -23.26 -52.07
N SER A 214 2.62 -22.57 -52.82
CA SER A 214 3.58 -21.61 -52.25
C SER A 214 2.92 -20.44 -51.52
N ASP A 215 1.78 -19.94 -52.02
CA ASP A 215 1.12 -18.75 -51.43
C ASP A 215 0.48 -19.07 -50.07
N TRP A 216 -0.13 -20.25 -49.94
CA TRP A 216 -0.72 -20.70 -48.67
C TRP A 216 0.35 -21.04 -47.64
N ARG A 217 1.50 -21.55 -48.10
CA ARG A 217 2.66 -21.81 -47.25
C ARG A 217 3.17 -20.54 -46.58
N LEU A 218 3.24 -19.42 -47.31
CA LEU A 218 3.68 -18.15 -46.76
C LEU A 218 2.69 -17.59 -45.72
N GLY A 219 1.38 -17.68 -46.00
CA GLY A 219 0.34 -17.26 -45.07
C GLY A 219 0.33 -18.08 -43.77
N LEU A 220 0.58 -19.39 -43.86
CA LEU A 220 0.71 -20.26 -42.69
C LEU A 220 1.94 -19.94 -41.85
N ILE A 221 3.09 -19.67 -42.46
CA ILE A 221 4.29 -19.24 -41.73
C ILE A 221 3.98 -17.96 -40.94
N ALA A 222 3.41 -16.95 -41.59
CA ALA A 222 3.03 -15.70 -40.91
C ALA A 222 2.04 -15.94 -39.76
N THR A 223 1.06 -16.81 -39.95
CA THR A 223 0.06 -17.16 -38.93
C THR A 223 0.71 -17.85 -37.73
N PHE A 224 1.54 -18.88 -37.95
CA PHE A 224 2.24 -19.58 -36.87
C PHE A 224 3.24 -18.67 -36.15
N THR A 225 3.92 -17.76 -36.86
CA THR A 225 4.79 -16.74 -36.24
C THR A 225 4.00 -15.78 -35.35
N CYS A 226 2.85 -15.28 -35.80
CA CYS A 226 1.97 -14.45 -34.97
C CYS A 226 1.43 -15.22 -33.75
N LEU A 227 1.05 -16.47 -33.92
CA LEU A 227 0.51 -17.32 -32.85
C LEU A 227 1.60 -17.67 -31.83
N PHE A 228 2.84 -17.89 -32.28
CA PHE A 228 4.01 -18.07 -31.42
C PHE A 228 4.33 -16.79 -30.64
N ALA A 229 4.41 -15.64 -31.32
CA ALA A 229 4.65 -14.35 -30.68
C ALA A 229 3.53 -13.99 -29.67
N GLY A 230 2.28 -14.28 -30.00
CA GLY A 230 1.14 -14.11 -29.11
C GLY A 230 1.21 -15.01 -27.89
N SER A 231 1.60 -16.27 -28.09
CA SER A 231 1.77 -17.26 -27.01
C SER A 231 2.90 -16.82 -26.06
N VAL A 232 4.08 -16.47 -26.59
CA VAL A 232 5.21 -15.91 -25.81
C VAL A 232 4.81 -14.60 -25.13
N GLY A 233 4.06 -13.71 -25.78
CA GLY A 233 3.60 -12.46 -25.17
C GLY A 233 2.55 -12.64 -24.06
N LEU A 234 1.78 -13.72 -24.09
CA LEU A 234 0.84 -14.10 -23.03
C LEU A 234 1.53 -14.86 -21.87
N LEU A 235 2.57 -15.65 -22.18
CA LEU A 235 3.31 -16.50 -21.24
C LEU A 235 4.49 -15.77 -20.58
N THR A 236 5.07 -14.79 -21.25
CA THR A 236 6.26 -14.05 -20.81
C THR A 236 5.86 -12.59 -20.62
N ASN A 237 5.51 -12.24 -19.39
CA ASN A 237 5.20 -10.87 -19.00
C ASN A 237 6.50 -10.06 -18.79
N ALA A 238 7.36 -9.98 -19.82
CA ALA A 238 8.40 -8.95 -19.81
C ALA A 238 7.65 -7.61 -19.89
N ARG A 239 7.68 -6.83 -18.79
CA ARG A 239 7.13 -5.48 -18.74
C ARG A 239 7.56 -4.78 -20.02
N ARG A 240 6.62 -4.22 -20.78
CA ARG A 240 6.92 -3.55 -22.06
C ARG A 240 8.11 -2.58 -21.95
N ALA A 241 8.34 -1.98 -20.77
CA ALA A 241 9.48 -1.15 -20.45
C ALA A 241 10.87 -1.84 -20.52
N GLU A 242 10.98 -3.13 -20.16
CA GLU A 242 12.24 -3.89 -20.17
C GLU A 242 12.63 -4.35 -21.58
N LEU A 243 11.64 -4.65 -22.43
CA LEU A 243 11.87 -4.94 -23.85
C LEU A 243 12.41 -3.71 -24.60
N PHE A 244 11.92 -2.50 -24.27
CA PHE A 244 12.45 -1.26 -24.85
C PHE A 244 13.86 -0.93 -24.34
N ALA A 245 14.15 -1.20 -23.07
CA ALA A 245 15.49 -1.02 -22.50
C ALA A 245 16.51 -2.01 -23.11
N ALA A 246 16.12 -3.27 -23.32
CA ALA A 246 16.97 -4.29 -23.94
C ALA A 246 17.22 -4.06 -25.43
N THR A 247 16.33 -3.34 -26.13
CA THR A 247 16.55 -2.92 -27.52
C THR A 247 17.31 -1.59 -27.67
N ALA A 248 17.54 -0.86 -26.58
CA ALA A 248 18.26 0.41 -26.57
C ALA A 248 19.72 0.30 -26.10
N ALA A 249 20.17 -0.91 -25.70
CA ALA A 249 21.54 -1.23 -25.32
C ALA A 249 22.30 -1.88 -26.48
#